data_AF-A0A6L9ZWF3-F1
#
_entry.id   AF-A0A6L9ZWF3-F1
#
_cell.length_a   1.000
_cell.length_b   1.000
_cell.length_c   1.000
_cell.angle_alpha   90.00
_cell.angle_beta   90.00
_cell.angle_gamma   90.00
#
_symmetry.space_group_name_H-M   'P 1'
#
loop_
_entity.id
_entity.type
_entity.pdbx_description
1 polymer ?
#
loop_
_entity_poly.entity_id
_entity_poly.type
_entity_poly.pdbx_seq_one_letter_code
_entity_poly.pdbx_strand_id
1 'polypeptide(L)'
;MNNLSRFFLQRLNNRKNTQGFTLIELLVVIIIIGILSSIGLVSFLNLVSKAKQVEAITYIDSITEEQIINHTEDNQFQKNLNGFESFPPKDKLNNENFLLKILGFSHKTQNYFYGIPFINDEIAIQVALIDNPTIKSYAEIIYIKDSKVNRMKCEAYYQEFLSDILPKLLSVSSEDIQEELDKHCK
;
A
#
# COMPACT_ATOMS: atom_id res chain seq x y z
N MET A 1 4.30 -0.57 85.22
CA MET A 1 3.52 -0.57 83.96
C MET A 1 4.46 -0.22 82.82
N ASN A 2 4.60 -1.13 81.86
CA ASN A 2 5.78 -1.24 81.00
C ASN A 2 5.81 -0.16 79.90
N ASN A 3 6.79 0.73 79.95
CA ASN A 3 7.04 1.76 78.93
C ASN A 3 7.41 1.17 77.55
N LEU A 4 7.80 -0.10 77.51
CA LEU A 4 8.15 -0.83 76.29
C LEU A 4 6.93 -1.06 75.37
N SER A 5 5.76 -1.33 75.94
CA SER A 5 4.55 -1.58 75.14
C SER A 5 4.01 -0.29 74.52
N ARG A 6 4.16 0.86 75.19
CA ARG A 6 3.83 2.17 74.62
C ARG A 6 4.74 2.52 73.43
N PHE A 7 6.04 2.25 73.52
CA PHE A 7 6.98 2.47 72.42
C PHE A 7 6.67 1.60 71.18
N PHE A 8 6.21 0.37 71.41
CA PHE A 8 5.82 -0.55 70.34
C PHE A 8 4.50 -0.14 69.66
N LEU A 9 3.49 0.23 70.45
CA LEU A 9 2.19 0.70 69.95
C LEU A 9 2.31 2.03 69.19
N GLN A 10 3.23 2.92 69.60
CA GLN A 10 3.48 4.19 68.91
C GLN A 10 4.13 4.00 67.53
N ARG A 11 4.83 2.88 67.30
CA ARG A 11 5.42 2.51 65.99
C ARG A 11 4.38 1.94 65.02
N LEU A 12 3.36 1.24 65.53
CA LEU A 12 2.26 0.71 64.71
C LEU A 12 1.25 1.80 64.29
N ASN A 13 1.05 2.82 65.13
CA ASN A 13 0.18 3.97 64.84
C ASN A 13 0.85 5.05 63.98
N ASN A 14 2.13 4.88 63.63
CA ASN A 14 2.88 5.80 62.77
C ASN A 14 2.89 5.34 61.30
N ARG A 15 1.77 4.78 60.83
CA ARG A 15 1.45 4.72 59.40
C ARG A 15 1.21 6.16 58.94
N LYS A 16 2.30 6.90 58.78
CA LYS A 16 2.35 8.15 58.03
C LYS A 16 1.51 7.96 56.78
N ASN A 17 0.65 8.94 56.55
CA ASN A 17 -0.21 9.21 55.40
C ASN A 17 0.42 8.83 54.03
N THR A 18 0.64 7.54 53.77
CA THR A 18 0.98 7.02 52.45
C THR A 18 -0.33 7.00 51.69
N GLN A 19 -0.61 8.09 50.98
CA GLN A 19 -1.70 8.17 50.01
C GLN A 19 -1.49 7.04 49.00
N GLY A 20 -2.18 5.92 49.20
CA GLY A 20 -2.20 4.81 48.26
C GLY A 20 -3.11 5.16 47.09
N PHE A 21 -2.71 4.74 45.88
CA PHE A 21 -3.54 4.86 44.68
C PHE A 21 -4.89 4.19 44.93
N THR A 22 -5.99 4.87 44.65
CA THR A 22 -7.32 4.30 44.90
C THR A 22 -7.72 3.38 43.75
N LEU A 23 -8.50 2.33 44.03
CA LEU A 23 -9.03 1.44 42.98
C LEU A 23 -9.88 2.19 41.95
N ILE A 24 -10.63 3.21 42.40
CA ILE A 24 -11.45 4.03 41.52
C ILE A 24 -10.62 4.90 40.58
N GLU A 25 -9.47 5.41 41.05
CA GLU A 25 -8.55 6.21 40.24
C GLU A 25 -7.91 5.35 39.14
N LEU A 26 -7.52 4.12 39.46
CA LEU A 26 -7.03 3.17 38.47
C LEU A 26 -8.13 2.75 37.48
N LEU A 27 -9.36 2.56 37.98
CA LEU A 27 -10.52 2.18 37.16
C LEU A 27 -10.89 3.25 36.13
N VAL A 28 -10.90 4.53 36.52
CA VAL A 28 -11.18 5.63 35.60
C VAL A 28 -10.08 5.73 34.52
N VAL A 29 -8.81 5.53 34.88
CA VAL A 29 -7.70 5.57 33.93
C VAL A 29 -7.81 4.48 32.86
N ILE A 30 -8.11 3.23 33.23
CA ILE A 30 -8.26 2.15 32.23
C ILE A 30 -9.47 2.36 31.31
N ILE A 31 -10.55 2.98 31.81
CA ILE A 31 -11.71 3.34 30.99
C ILE A 31 -11.31 4.40 29.96
N ILE A 32 -10.60 5.45 30.39
CA ILE A 32 -10.16 6.51 29.48
C ILE A 32 -9.18 5.96 28.43
N ILE A 33 -8.18 5.15 28.83
CA ILE A 33 -7.24 4.52 27.89
C ILE A 33 -7.99 3.56 26.94
N GLY A 34 -8.99 2.82 27.43
CA GLY A 34 -9.80 1.93 26.60
C GLY A 34 -10.55 2.68 25.49
N ILE A 35 -11.18 3.81 25.81
CA ILE A 35 -11.89 4.64 24.83
C ILE A 35 -10.91 5.23 23.80
N LEU A 36 -9.80 5.81 24.26
CA LEU A 36 -8.80 6.41 23.37
C LEU A 36 -8.13 5.38 22.46
N SER A 37 -7.80 4.20 23.00
CA SER A 37 -7.17 3.10 22.26
C SER A 37 -8.07 2.56 21.16
N SER A 38 -9.38 2.40 21.43
CA SER A 38 -10.34 1.90 20.43
C SER A 38 -10.40 2.81 19.19
N ILE A 39 -10.49 4.13 19.40
CA ILE A 39 -10.55 5.11 18.30
C ILE A 39 -9.20 5.17 17.57
N GLY A 40 -8.10 5.19 18.33
CA GLY A 40 -6.75 5.24 17.77
C GLY A 40 -6.41 4.02 16.91
N LEU A 41 -6.84 2.82 17.32
CA LEU A 41 -6.56 1.59 16.60
C LEU A 41 -7.23 1.56 15.22
N VAL A 42 -8.51 1.90 15.11
CA VAL A 42 -9.22 1.90 13.81
C VAL A 42 -8.60 2.93 12.87
N SER A 43 -8.27 4.12 13.39
CA SER A 43 -7.60 5.17 12.61
C SER A 43 -6.22 4.72 12.11
N PHE A 44 -5.44 4.10 12.98
CA PHE A 44 -4.13 3.55 12.65
C PHE A 44 -4.21 2.49 11.54
N LEU A 45 -5.16 1.55 11.61
CA LEU A 45 -5.35 0.53 10.58
C LEU A 45 -5.67 1.14 9.21
N ASN A 46 -6.48 2.19 9.16
CA ASN A 46 -6.78 2.90 7.92
C ASN A 46 -5.55 3.62 7.35
N LEU A 47 -4.71 4.21 8.21
CA LEU A 47 -3.44 4.83 7.80
C LEU A 47 -2.48 3.80 7.23
N VAL A 48 -2.37 2.62 7.84
CA VAL A 48 -1.55 1.51 7.32
C VAL A 48 -2.03 1.09 5.93
N SER A 49 -3.34 0.89 5.74
CA SER A 49 -3.91 0.55 4.43
C SER A 49 -3.65 1.62 3.38
N LYS A 50 -3.74 2.89 3.74
CA LYS A 50 -3.42 4.02 2.84
C LYS A 50 -1.93 4.07 2.51
N ALA A 51 -1.05 3.82 3.48
CA ALA A 51 0.39 3.76 3.24
C ALA A 51 0.77 2.65 2.25
N LYS A 52 0.11 1.48 2.33
CA LYS A 52 0.29 0.39 1.37
C LYS A 52 -0.18 0.79 -0.04
N GLN A 53 -1.28 1.51 -0.18
CA GLN A 53 -1.73 2.02 -1.48
C GLN A 53 -0.75 3.05 -2.07
N VAL A 54 -0.22 3.94 -1.21
CA VAL A 54 0.80 4.92 -1.61
C VAL A 54 2.07 4.20 -2.11
N GLU A 55 2.48 3.10 -1.47
CA GLU A 55 3.58 2.26 -1.96
C GLU A 55 3.35 1.84 -3.42
N ALA A 56 2.18 1.29 -3.76
CA ALA A 56 1.88 0.88 -5.13
C ALA A 56 1.88 2.05 -6.11
N ILE A 57 1.25 3.16 -5.74
CA ILE A 57 1.16 4.35 -6.58
C ILE A 57 2.55 4.89 -6.90
N THR A 58 3.39 5.10 -5.88
CA THR A 58 4.76 5.61 -6.07
C THR A 58 5.61 4.68 -6.93
N TYR A 59 5.42 3.36 -6.79
CA TYR A 59 6.16 2.37 -7.55
C TYR A 59 5.77 2.36 -9.03
N ILE A 60 4.47 2.38 -9.32
CA ILE A 60 4.00 2.50 -10.71
C ILE A 60 4.45 3.83 -11.31
N ASP A 61 4.31 4.95 -10.59
CA ASP A 61 4.73 6.27 -11.07
C ASP A 61 6.21 6.28 -11.47
N SER A 62 7.07 5.63 -10.67
CA SER A 62 8.50 5.50 -10.99
C SER A 62 8.74 4.71 -12.28
N ILE A 63 8.05 3.57 -12.44
CA ILE A 63 8.13 2.78 -13.68
C ILE A 63 7.63 3.60 -14.87
N THR A 64 6.54 4.34 -14.71
CA THR A 64 5.96 5.15 -15.77
C THR A 64 6.89 6.29 -16.19
N GLU A 65 7.51 6.99 -15.25
CA GLU A 65 8.51 8.03 -15.56
C GLU A 65 9.68 7.46 -16.37
N GLU A 66 10.20 6.29 -15.97
CA GLU A 66 11.26 5.62 -16.69
C GLU A 66 10.83 5.13 -18.08
N GLN A 67 9.59 4.67 -18.25
CA GLN A 67 9.05 4.33 -19.58
C GLN A 67 8.98 5.56 -20.49
N ILE A 68 8.58 6.71 -19.95
CA ILE A 68 8.54 7.97 -20.70
C ILE A 68 9.95 8.40 -21.11
N ILE A 69 10.93 8.29 -20.21
CA ILE A 69 12.34 8.59 -20.50
C ILE A 69 12.85 7.68 -21.62
N ASN A 70 12.73 6.35 -21.44
CA ASN A 70 13.18 5.37 -22.43
C ASN A 70 12.52 5.57 -23.80
N HIS A 71 11.21 5.85 -23.83
CA HIS A 71 10.52 6.14 -25.08
C HIS A 71 11.01 7.45 -25.70
N THR A 72 11.34 8.47 -24.90
CA THR A 72 11.87 9.75 -25.42
C THR A 72 13.28 9.60 -26.00
N GLU A 73 14.08 8.67 -25.45
CA GLU A 73 15.46 8.42 -25.89
C GLU A 73 15.54 7.46 -27.08
N ASP A 74 14.86 6.31 -26.98
CA ASP A 74 15.01 5.18 -27.91
C ASP A 74 13.76 4.94 -28.78
N ASN A 75 12.69 5.73 -28.63
CA ASN A 75 11.36 5.51 -29.27
C ASN A 75 10.78 4.12 -29.02
N GLN A 76 11.10 3.52 -27.86
CA GLN A 76 10.60 2.20 -27.48
C GLN A 76 10.25 2.16 -26.01
N PHE A 77 9.13 1.51 -25.70
CA PHE A 77 8.81 1.11 -24.33
C PHE A 77 9.58 -0.17 -23.96
N GLN A 78 9.91 -0.34 -22.69
CA GLN A 78 10.60 -1.55 -22.20
C GLN A 78 9.63 -2.56 -21.60
N LYS A 79 9.80 -3.85 -21.96
CA LYS A 79 8.93 -4.93 -21.48
C LYS A 79 9.26 -5.46 -20.09
N ASN A 80 10.51 -5.28 -19.64
CA ASN A 80 11.00 -5.87 -18.41
C ASN A 80 11.42 -4.80 -17.40
N LEU A 81 10.98 -4.97 -16.16
CA LEU A 81 11.36 -4.07 -15.06
C LEU A 81 12.83 -4.21 -14.62
N ASN A 82 13.58 -5.18 -15.15
CA ASN A 82 14.98 -5.39 -14.79
C ASN A 82 15.92 -4.26 -15.24
N GLY A 83 15.52 -3.45 -16.22
CA GLY A 83 16.27 -2.27 -16.68
C GLY A 83 15.96 -1.00 -15.90
N PHE A 84 15.05 -1.07 -14.92
CA PHE A 84 14.54 0.09 -14.22
C PHE A 84 15.34 0.31 -12.94
N GLU A 85 16.40 1.13 -13.01
CA GLU A 85 17.31 1.35 -11.87
C GLU A 85 16.72 2.28 -10.80
N SER A 86 15.78 3.16 -11.18
CA SER A 86 15.11 4.06 -10.22
C SER A 86 13.99 3.34 -9.46
N PHE A 87 13.62 2.13 -9.90
CA PHE A 87 12.75 1.24 -9.15
C PHE A 87 13.48 0.74 -7.89
N PRO A 88 13.05 1.16 -6.68
CA PRO A 88 13.71 0.78 -5.43
C PRO A 88 13.84 -0.75 -5.32
N PRO A 89 15.01 -1.28 -4.90
CA PRO A 89 15.31 -2.70 -4.97
C PRO A 89 14.33 -3.47 -4.11
N LYS A 90 13.41 -4.18 -4.76
CA LYS A 90 12.50 -5.13 -4.11
C LYS A 90 12.49 -6.43 -4.87
N ASP A 91 12.24 -7.48 -4.09
CA ASP A 91 12.48 -8.87 -4.43
C ASP A 91 11.99 -9.21 -5.84
N LYS A 92 12.88 -9.79 -6.64
CA LYS A 92 12.48 -10.39 -7.90
C LYS A 92 11.42 -11.44 -7.60
N LEU A 93 10.38 -11.48 -8.43
CA LEU A 93 9.36 -12.50 -8.33
C LEU A 93 10.04 -13.89 -8.38
N ASN A 94 9.83 -14.68 -7.34
CA ASN A 94 10.39 -16.01 -7.25
C ASN A 94 9.80 -16.93 -8.34
N ASN A 95 10.53 -18.00 -8.67
CA ASN A 95 10.17 -18.90 -9.78
C ASN A 95 8.87 -19.70 -9.55
N GLU A 96 8.23 -19.57 -8.39
CA GLU A 96 7.03 -20.29 -8.01
C GLU A 96 5.76 -19.74 -8.69
N ASN A 97 5.80 -18.51 -9.23
CA ASN A 97 4.67 -17.86 -9.87
C ASN A 97 4.84 -17.73 -11.39
N PHE A 98 4.95 -18.87 -12.08
CA PHE A 98 5.20 -18.93 -13.53
C PHE A 98 4.17 -18.15 -14.37
N LEU A 99 2.88 -18.22 -14.01
CA LEU A 99 1.82 -17.50 -14.73
C LEU A 99 1.98 -15.98 -14.65
N LEU A 100 2.30 -15.44 -13.48
CA LEU A 100 2.54 -14.01 -13.31
C LEU A 100 3.74 -13.55 -14.15
N LYS A 101 4.80 -14.37 -14.22
CA LYS A 101 5.96 -14.07 -15.08
C LYS A 101 5.61 -14.05 -16.57
N ILE A 102 4.74 -14.96 -17.04
CA ILE A 102 4.24 -14.94 -18.42
C ILE A 102 3.43 -13.67 -18.69
N LEU A 103 2.65 -13.23 -17.71
CA LEU A 103 1.85 -12.00 -17.76
C LEU A 103 2.71 -10.74 -17.52
N GLY A 104 4.03 -10.80 -17.62
CA GLY A 104 4.91 -9.62 -17.52
C GLY A 104 5.20 -9.13 -16.10
N PHE A 105 4.80 -9.85 -15.04
CA PHE A 105 5.15 -9.54 -13.66
C PHE A 105 6.55 -10.04 -13.32
N SER A 106 7.36 -9.15 -12.75
CA SER A 106 8.78 -9.44 -12.50
C SER A 106 9.26 -9.04 -11.11
N HIS A 107 8.55 -8.15 -10.43
CA HIS A 107 8.91 -7.71 -9.07
C HIS A 107 7.76 -7.91 -8.10
N LYS A 108 8.09 -8.17 -6.85
CA LYS A 108 7.12 -8.32 -5.76
C LYS A 108 7.57 -7.51 -4.55
N THR A 109 6.56 -7.10 -3.79
CA THR A 109 6.70 -6.51 -2.47
C THR A 109 5.83 -7.30 -1.49
N GLN A 110 5.82 -6.90 -0.22
CA GLN A 110 4.95 -7.56 0.75
C GLN A 110 3.45 -7.38 0.44
N ASN A 111 3.08 -6.37 -0.35
CA ASN A 111 1.68 -5.99 -0.58
C ASN A 111 1.22 -6.16 -2.04
N TYR A 112 2.15 -6.05 -3.00
CA TYR A 112 1.84 -5.98 -4.43
C TYR A 112 2.85 -6.73 -5.30
N PHE A 113 2.36 -7.25 -6.43
CA PHE A 113 3.11 -7.71 -7.59
C PHE A 113 3.13 -6.62 -8.66
N TYR A 114 4.29 -6.39 -9.26
CA TYR A 114 4.49 -5.36 -10.27
C TYR A 114 4.89 -5.98 -11.60
N GLY A 115 4.27 -5.48 -12.66
CA GLY A 115 4.47 -6.02 -14.00
C GLY A 115 4.04 -5.09 -15.11
N ILE A 116 4.51 -5.42 -16.31
CA ILE A 116 4.13 -4.78 -17.56
C ILE A 116 3.45 -5.84 -18.41
N PRO A 117 2.14 -6.11 -18.20
CA PRO A 117 1.44 -7.17 -18.90
C PRO A 117 1.25 -6.93 -20.39
N PHE A 118 1.25 -5.66 -20.82
CA PHE A 118 1.03 -5.29 -22.21
C PHE A 118 1.92 -4.14 -22.63
N ILE A 119 2.44 -4.27 -23.85
CA ILE A 119 3.33 -3.29 -24.46
C ILE A 119 3.31 -3.44 -25.98
N ASN A 120 3.23 -2.30 -26.67
CA ASN A 120 3.48 -2.15 -28.10
C ASN A 120 4.20 -0.81 -28.33
N ASP A 121 4.35 -0.37 -29.58
CA ASP A 121 5.07 0.88 -29.90
C ASP A 121 4.33 2.16 -29.48
N GLU A 122 3.02 2.08 -29.24
CA GLU A 122 2.17 3.24 -28.94
C GLU A 122 1.67 3.27 -27.49
N ILE A 123 1.62 2.13 -26.81
CA ILE A 123 0.95 1.90 -25.54
C ILE A 123 1.81 0.98 -24.66
N ALA A 124 1.95 1.35 -23.38
CA ALA A 124 2.51 0.50 -22.35
C ALA A 124 1.60 0.52 -21.13
N ILE A 125 1.32 -0.67 -20.59
CA ILE A 125 0.44 -0.84 -19.43
C ILE A 125 1.26 -1.41 -18.28
N GLN A 126 1.37 -0.66 -17.21
CA GLN A 126 2.01 -1.07 -15.97
C GLN A 126 0.94 -1.38 -14.92
N VAL A 127 1.12 -2.44 -14.15
CA VAL A 127 0.13 -2.89 -13.16
C VAL A 127 0.81 -3.22 -11.84
N ALA A 128 0.24 -2.73 -10.74
CA ALA A 128 0.46 -3.22 -9.38
C ALA A 128 -0.77 -4.03 -8.94
N LEU A 129 -0.65 -5.35 -9.04
CA LEU A 129 -1.65 -6.28 -8.55
C LEU A 129 -1.44 -6.54 -7.07
N ILE A 130 -2.51 -6.44 -6.30
CA ILE A 130 -2.44 -6.71 -4.87
C ILE A 130 -2.25 -8.20 -4.57
N ASP A 131 -1.43 -8.52 -3.57
CA ASP A 131 -1.22 -9.91 -3.09
C ASP A 131 -2.31 -10.36 -2.11
N ASN A 132 -2.86 -9.43 -1.33
CA ASN A 132 -3.93 -9.70 -0.35
C ASN A 132 -5.15 -8.79 -0.62
N PRO A 133 -6.34 -9.32 -0.95
CA PRO A 133 -7.47 -8.59 -1.57
C PRO A 133 -8.18 -7.52 -0.71
N THR A 134 -7.53 -7.00 0.33
CA THR A 134 -8.09 -6.03 1.28
C THR A 134 -7.95 -4.56 0.85
N ILE A 135 -7.06 -4.24 -0.10
CA ILE A 135 -6.90 -2.90 -0.67
C ILE A 135 -7.02 -2.94 -2.21
N LYS A 136 -6.95 -1.79 -2.89
CA LYS A 136 -7.11 -1.69 -4.34
C LYS A 136 -5.83 -2.09 -5.09
N SER A 137 -6.00 -2.60 -6.31
CA SER A 137 -4.96 -2.73 -7.32
C SER A 137 -4.91 -1.47 -8.19
N TYR A 138 -3.75 -1.22 -8.79
CA TYR A 138 -3.51 -0.03 -9.60
C TYR A 138 -2.97 -0.42 -10.96
N ALA A 139 -3.35 0.32 -11.99
CA ALA A 139 -2.73 0.26 -13.29
C ALA A 139 -2.47 1.66 -13.82
N GLU A 140 -1.39 1.81 -14.57
CA GLU A 140 -1.08 3.03 -15.30
C GLU A 140 -0.85 2.68 -16.76
N ILE A 141 -1.46 3.48 -17.61
CA ILE A 141 -1.50 3.28 -19.05
C ILE A 141 -0.81 4.49 -19.63
N ILE A 142 0.27 4.25 -20.33
CA ILE A 142 0.98 5.25 -21.11
C ILE A 142 0.60 5.01 -22.55
N TYR A 143 0.19 6.05 -23.26
CA TYR A 143 -0.12 5.95 -24.67
C TYR A 143 0.27 7.21 -25.43
N ILE A 144 0.58 7.05 -26.71
CA ILE A 144 0.98 8.14 -27.58
C ILE A 144 -0.20 8.54 -28.44
N LYS A 145 -0.53 9.83 -28.39
CA LYS A 145 -1.57 10.42 -29.24
C LYS A 145 -1.06 11.77 -29.74
N ASP A 146 -1.15 12.00 -31.05
CA ASP A 146 -0.68 13.23 -31.69
C ASP A 146 0.79 13.58 -31.38
N SER A 147 1.67 12.57 -31.39
CA SER A 147 3.09 12.71 -31.01
C SER A 147 3.35 13.20 -29.58
N LYS A 148 2.34 13.11 -28.70
CA LYS A 148 2.46 13.43 -27.27
C LYS A 148 2.21 12.18 -26.45
N VAL A 149 3.03 12.03 -25.41
CA VAL A 149 2.84 10.98 -24.41
C VAL A 149 1.76 11.42 -23.44
N ASN A 150 0.72 10.59 -23.31
CA ASN A 150 -0.35 10.74 -22.34
C ASN A 150 -0.27 9.59 -21.35
N ARG A 151 -0.77 9.82 -20.13
CA ARG A 151 -0.85 8.80 -19.10
C ARG A 151 -2.22 8.83 -18.42
N MET A 152 -2.69 7.67 -18.00
CA MET A 152 -3.97 7.50 -17.31
C MET A 152 -3.81 6.50 -16.17
N LYS A 153 -4.42 6.80 -15.02
CA LYS A 153 -4.33 5.96 -13.82
C LYS A 153 -5.67 5.32 -13.49
N CYS A 154 -5.64 4.01 -13.30
CA CYS A 154 -6.79 3.19 -12.97
C CYS A 154 -6.62 2.61 -11.57
N GLU A 155 -7.70 2.63 -10.78
CA GLU A 155 -7.76 1.95 -9.48
C GLU A 155 -9.01 1.07 -9.38
N ALA A 156 -8.83 -0.21 -9.05
CA ALA A 156 -9.95 -1.14 -8.90
C ALA A 156 -9.64 -2.24 -7.89
N TYR A 157 -10.67 -2.91 -7.38
CA TYR A 157 -10.48 -4.08 -6.53
C TYR A 157 -10.02 -5.29 -7.36
N TYR A 158 -9.28 -6.23 -6.75
CA TYR A 158 -8.62 -7.34 -7.45
C TYR A 158 -9.55 -8.13 -8.40
N GLN A 159 -10.78 -8.43 -7.96
CA GLN A 159 -11.73 -9.20 -8.77
C GLN A 159 -12.21 -8.43 -9.99
N GLU A 160 -12.58 -7.16 -9.81
CA GLU A 160 -13.01 -6.24 -10.88
C GLU A 160 -11.86 -5.96 -11.86
N PHE A 161 -10.64 -5.81 -11.34
CA PHE A 161 -9.46 -5.58 -12.15
C PHE A 161 -9.19 -6.76 -13.11
N LEU A 162 -9.30 -8.00 -12.63
CA LEU A 162 -9.08 -9.18 -13.46
C LEU A 162 -10.23 -9.49 -14.42
N SER A 163 -11.48 -9.22 -14.02
CA SER A 163 -12.65 -9.59 -14.84
C SER A 163 -13.03 -8.55 -15.88
N ASP A 164 -12.77 -7.26 -15.61
CA ASP A 164 -13.30 -6.17 -16.43
C ASP A 164 -12.17 -5.33 -17.05
N ILE A 165 -11.21 -4.90 -16.23
CA ILE A 165 -10.15 -3.98 -16.68
C ILE A 165 -9.08 -4.69 -17.49
N LEU A 166 -8.47 -5.76 -16.97
CA LEU A 166 -7.34 -6.44 -17.62
C LEU A 166 -7.70 -7.00 -19.02
N PRO A 167 -8.85 -7.65 -19.24
CA PRO A 167 -9.23 -8.12 -20.57
C PRO A 167 -9.44 -6.98 -21.57
N LYS A 168 -10.07 -5.88 -21.14
CA LYS A 168 -10.25 -4.68 -21.96
C LYS A 168 -8.91 -4.08 -22.32
N LEU A 169 -8.04 -3.84 -21.34
CA LEU A 169 -6.68 -3.33 -21.54
C LEU A 169 -5.84 -4.13 -22.55
N LEU A 170 -6.08 -5.45 -22.64
CA LEU A 170 -5.39 -6.32 -23.60
C LEU A 170 -5.98 -6.29 -25.01
N SER A 171 -7.21 -5.77 -25.18
CA SER A 171 -7.94 -5.74 -26.45
C SER A 171 -8.02 -4.38 -27.14
N VAL A 172 -7.60 -3.28 -26.48
CA VAL A 172 -7.84 -1.92 -27.01
C VAL A 172 -6.72 -1.44 -27.95
N SER A 173 -7.09 -0.91 -29.12
CA SER A 173 -6.25 -0.11 -30.02
C SER A 173 -6.19 1.37 -29.59
N SER A 174 -5.13 2.09 -29.94
CA SER A 174 -4.81 3.45 -29.45
C SER A 174 -5.92 4.51 -29.56
N GLU A 175 -6.90 4.32 -30.45
CA GLU A 175 -8.03 5.25 -30.63
C GLU A 175 -9.21 5.04 -29.63
N ASP A 176 -9.43 3.83 -29.11
CA ASP A 176 -10.60 3.48 -28.27
C ASP A 176 -10.31 3.48 -26.75
N ILE A 177 -9.03 3.58 -26.37
CA ILE A 177 -8.55 3.54 -24.96
C ILE A 177 -9.22 4.63 -24.13
N GLN A 178 -9.37 5.83 -24.69
CA GLN A 178 -9.78 7.00 -23.92
C GLN A 178 -11.25 6.93 -23.46
N GLU A 179 -12.16 6.45 -24.31
CA GLU A 179 -13.60 6.41 -24.01
C GLU A 179 -13.99 5.21 -23.12
N GLU A 180 -13.28 4.09 -23.23
CA GLU A 180 -13.56 2.89 -22.45
C GLU A 180 -12.97 2.99 -21.02
N LEU A 181 -11.86 3.73 -20.86
CA LEU A 181 -11.17 3.88 -19.58
C LEU A 181 -11.65 5.07 -18.76
N ASP A 182 -12.18 6.15 -19.34
CA ASP A 182 -12.75 7.30 -18.60
C ASP A 182 -13.91 6.91 -17.66
N LYS A 183 -14.51 5.72 -17.83
CA LYS A 183 -15.56 5.19 -16.93
C LYS A 183 -15.02 4.56 -15.65
N HIS A 184 -13.76 4.10 -15.63
CA HIS A 184 -13.17 3.32 -14.53
C HIS A 184 -11.83 3.90 -14.03
N CYS A 185 -11.23 4.80 -14.79
CA CYS A 185 -9.93 5.42 -14.54
C CYS A 185 -10.11 6.94 -14.41
N LYS A 186 -9.22 7.59 -13.65
CA LYS A 186 -9.27 9.03 -13.36
C LYS A 186 -8.01 9.74 -13.84
#